data_AF-A0A840Y9U2-F1
#
_entry.id   AF-A0A840Y9U2-F1
#
_cell.length_a   1.000
_cell.length_b   1.000
_cell.length_c   1.000
_cell.angle_alpha   90.00
_cell.angle_beta   90.00
_cell.angle_gamma   90.00
#
_symmetry.space_group_name_H-M   'P 1'
#
loop_
_entity.id
_entity.type
_entity.pdbx_description
1 polymer ?
#
loop_
_entity_poly.entity_id
_entity_poly.type
_entity_poly.pdbx_seq_one_letter_code
_entity_poly.pdbx_strand_id
1 'polypeptide(L)'
;MDEIEANLTLPKGALRLERYARYYTEESGRVHGAYTIEVETERGADFGCDTIQVDDTLKAVPCPAIADLRPGHRRWVQFRDYPAVAAEECLAVQIMYNPLARSFEHVECATPNY
;
A
#
# COMPACT_ATOMS: atom_id res chain seq x y z
N MET A 1 9.52 -7.92 7.55
CA MET A 1 8.99 -6.59 7.90
C MET A 1 9.94 -5.89 8.87
N ASP A 2 10.27 -6.49 10.03
CA ASP A 2 11.13 -5.83 11.04
C ASP A 2 12.49 -5.36 10.52
N GLU A 3 13.20 -6.19 9.77
CA GLU A 3 14.51 -5.80 9.20
C GLU A 3 14.40 -4.62 8.23
N ILE A 4 13.34 -4.58 7.43
CA ILE A 4 13.09 -3.47 6.49
C ILE A 4 12.86 -2.19 7.29
N GLU A 5 11.92 -2.24 8.24
CA GLU A 5 11.54 -1.07 9.05
C GLU A 5 12.70 -0.57 9.93
N ALA A 6 13.53 -1.46 10.46
CA ALA A 6 14.69 -1.09 11.28
C ALA A 6 15.79 -0.35 10.50
N ASN A 7 15.90 -0.61 9.20
CA ASN A 7 16.87 0.05 8.31
C ASN A 7 16.26 1.20 7.50
N LEU A 8 14.96 1.44 7.63
CA LEU A 8 14.25 2.46 6.87
C LEU A 8 14.52 3.85 7.43
N THR A 9 15.13 4.70 6.60
CA THR A 9 15.17 6.15 6.85
C THR A 9 14.05 6.82 6.09
N LEU A 10 13.03 7.32 6.80
CA LEU A 10 11.89 7.98 6.19
C LEU A 10 12.27 9.32 5.56
N PRO A 11 11.60 9.72 4.46
CA PRO A 11 11.88 10.99 3.80
C PRO A 11 11.48 12.17 4.70
N LYS A 12 12.10 13.33 4.45
CA LYS A 12 11.79 14.55 5.22
C LYS A 12 10.30 14.91 5.07
N GLY A 13 9.64 15.19 6.19
CA GLY A 13 8.21 15.51 6.22
C GLY A 13 7.32 14.30 6.51
N ALA A 14 7.85 13.07 6.37
CA ALA A 14 7.13 11.88 6.79
C ALA A 14 6.91 11.88 8.31
N LEU A 15 5.79 11.28 8.72
CA LEU A 15 5.47 11.00 10.11
C LEU A 15 6.31 9.84 10.63
N ARG A 16 6.18 9.54 11.93
CA ARG A 16 6.76 8.33 12.51
C ARG A 16 6.09 7.09 11.94
N LEU A 17 6.83 6.00 11.82
CA LEU A 17 6.41 4.75 11.18
C LEU A 17 5.07 4.22 11.72
N GLU A 18 4.87 4.29 13.03
CA GLU A 18 3.66 3.87 13.75
C GLU A 18 2.42 4.72 13.44
N ARG A 19 2.57 5.86 12.76
CA ARG A 19 1.45 6.68 12.28
C ARG A 19 0.90 6.20 10.95
N TYR A 20 1.59 5.28 10.27
CA TYR A 20 1.16 4.72 9.01
C TYR A 20 0.54 3.34 9.20
N ALA A 21 -0.46 3.05 8.38
CA ALA A 21 -0.82 1.69 7.99
C ALA A 21 0.20 1.24 6.92
N ARG A 22 0.76 0.04 7.08
CA ARG A 22 1.87 -0.44 6.25
C ARG A 22 1.50 -1.72 5.52
N TYR A 23 1.59 -1.69 4.21
CA TYR A 23 1.31 -2.82 3.34
C TYR A 23 2.60 -3.23 2.67
N TYR A 24 2.88 -4.52 2.66
CA TYR A 24 4.04 -5.08 1.99
C TYR A 24 3.59 -6.08 0.93
N THR A 25 4.22 -6.06 -0.22
CA THR A 25 4.08 -7.10 -1.23
C THR A 25 5.42 -7.42 -1.84
N GLU A 26 5.53 -8.58 -2.48
CA GLU A 26 6.72 -8.99 -3.21
C GLU A 26 6.37 -9.14 -4.69
N GLU A 27 7.10 -8.44 -5.54
CA GLU A 27 6.98 -8.55 -6.99
C GLU A 27 8.38 -8.51 -7.61
N SER A 28 8.63 -9.39 -8.58
CA SER A 28 9.92 -9.43 -9.30
C SER A 28 11.17 -9.52 -8.39
N GLY A 29 11.06 -10.16 -7.23
CA GLY A 29 12.15 -10.28 -6.26
C GLY A 29 12.49 -8.98 -5.52
N ARG A 30 11.57 -8.02 -5.49
CA ARG A 30 11.62 -6.80 -4.69
C ARG A 30 10.46 -6.73 -3.73
N VAL A 31 10.71 -6.18 -2.55
CA VAL A 31 9.66 -5.89 -1.58
C VAL A 31 9.20 -4.46 -1.80
N HIS A 32 7.93 -4.30 -2.13
CA HIS A 32 7.27 -3.01 -2.24
C HIS A 32 6.52 -2.73 -0.95
N GLY A 33 6.59 -1.49 -0.47
CA GLY A 33 5.90 -1.07 0.75
C GLY A 33 5.13 0.22 0.55
N ALA A 34 3.85 0.20 0.91
CA ALA A 34 2.94 1.35 0.87
C ALA A 34 2.59 1.74 2.31
N TYR A 35 2.84 3.00 2.64
CA TYR A 35 2.70 3.56 3.98
C TYR A 35 1.71 4.70 3.84
N THR A 36 0.51 4.54 4.40
CA THR A 36 -0.54 5.56 4.30
C THR A 36 -1.17 5.79 5.66
N ILE A 37 -1.55 7.03 5.94
CA ILE A 37 -2.39 7.35 7.11
C ILE A 37 -3.88 7.33 6.75
N GLU A 38 -4.18 7.43 5.46
CA GLU A 38 -5.54 7.39 4.94
C GLU A 38 -5.95 5.93 4.80
N VAL A 39 -6.97 5.57 5.57
CA VAL A 39 -7.66 4.30 5.45
C VAL A 39 -8.82 4.56 4.49
N GLU A 40 -8.86 3.84 3.37
CA GLU A 40 -10.03 3.89 2.50
C GLU A 40 -11.25 3.48 3.32
N THR A 41 -12.23 4.37 3.38
CA THR A 41 -13.53 4.02 3.95
C THR A 41 -14.11 2.89 3.09
N GLU A 42 -14.68 1.87 3.73
CA GLU A 42 -15.36 0.79 3.03
C GLU A 42 -16.37 1.40 2.05
N ARG A 43 -16.18 1.13 0.75
CA ARG A 43 -17.03 1.74 -0.29
C ARG A 43 -18.45 1.23 -0.07
N GLY A 44 -19.41 2.16 -0.09
CA GLY A 44 -20.83 1.83 0.11
C GLY A 44 -21.32 0.78 -0.89
N ALA A 45 -22.39 0.07 -0.56
CA ALA A 45 -22.96 -0.99 -1.38
C ALA A 45 -23.43 -0.53 -2.79
N ASP A 46 -23.52 0.79 -3.00
CA ASP A 46 -23.80 1.49 -4.24
C ASP A 46 -22.58 1.65 -5.17
N PHE A 47 -21.37 1.44 -4.66
CA PHE A 47 -20.13 1.41 -5.45
C PHE A 47 -19.84 -0.03 -5.91
N GLY A 48 -20.47 -0.41 -7.03
CA GLY A 48 -20.36 -1.76 -7.58
C GLY A 48 -19.07 -1.96 -8.37
N CYS A 49 -18.30 -2.98 -8.00
CA CYS A 49 -17.31 -3.59 -8.88
C CYS A 49 -17.96 -4.81 -9.55
N ASP A 50 -17.49 -5.19 -10.74
CA ASP A 50 -17.93 -6.43 -11.38
C ASP A 50 -16.79 -7.43 -11.48
N THR A 51 -17.10 -8.71 -11.25
CA THR A 51 -16.21 -9.81 -11.59
C THR A 51 -16.76 -10.56 -12.80
N ILE A 52 -15.88 -10.91 -13.75
CA ILE A 52 -16.22 -11.78 -14.87
C ILE A 52 -16.31 -13.22 -14.33
N GLN A 53 -17.43 -13.87 -14.58
CA GLN A 53 -17.68 -15.28 -14.28
C GLN A 53 -17.14 -16.17 -15.41
N VAL A 54 -17.09 -17.48 -15.17
CA VAL A 54 -16.58 -18.47 -16.14
C VAL A 54 -17.43 -18.54 -17.41
N ASP A 55 -18.70 -18.12 -17.35
CA ASP A 55 -19.63 -18.04 -18.47
C ASP A 55 -19.64 -16.65 -19.15
N ASP A 56 -18.58 -15.85 -18.94
CA ASP A 56 -18.43 -14.47 -19.42
C ASP A 56 -19.52 -13.51 -18.91
N THR A 57 -20.30 -13.89 -17.88
CA THR A 57 -21.26 -12.97 -17.25
C THR A 57 -20.58 -12.07 -16.23
N LEU A 58 -21.08 -10.84 -16.10
CA LEU A 58 -20.65 -9.91 -15.06
C LEU A 58 -21.48 -10.12 -13.80
N LYS A 59 -20.81 -10.26 -12.66
CA LYS A 59 -21.44 -10.30 -11.33
C LYS A 59 -20.99 -9.11 -10.51
N ALA A 60 -21.96 -8.30 -10.09
CA ALA A 60 -21.73 -7.23 -9.13
C ALA A 60 -21.22 -7.80 -7.79
N VAL A 61 -20.11 -7.26 -7.33
CA VAL A 61 -19.42 -7.58 -6.08
C VAL A 61 -19.03 -6.29 -5.36
N PRO A 62 -18.92 -6.30 -4.02
CA PRO A 62 -18.33 -5.17 -3.29
C PRO A 62 -16.91 -4.90 -3.80
N CYS A 63 -16.59 -3.64 -4.05
CA CYS A 63 -15.21 -3.26 -4.31
C CYS A 63 -14.37 -3.48 -3.02
N PRO A 64 -13.26 -4.22 -3.08
CA PRO A 64 -12.39 -4.34 -1.92
C PRO A 64 -11.80 -2.97 -1.58
N ALA A 65 -11.84 -2.59 -0.30
CA ALA A 65 -11.07 -1.46 0.21
C ALA A 65 -9.60 -1.88 0.25
N ILE A 66 -8.77 -1.28 -0.61
CA ILE A 66 -7.39 -1.75 -0.80
C ILE A 66 -6.50 -1.26 0.36
N ALA A 67 -6.86 -0.12 0.96
CA ALA A 67 -6.21 0.45 2.13
C ALA A 67 -7.11 0.45 3.40
N ASP A 68 -7.56 -0.71 3.88
CA ASP A 68 -8.44 -0.91 5.04
C ASP A 68 -7.73 -1.05 6.41
N LEU A 69 -6.41 -1.18 6.42
CA LEU A 69 -5.61 -1.38 7.63
C LEU A 69 -5.50 -0.10 8.44
N ARG A 70 -5.65 -0.20 9.77
CA ARG A 70 -5.50 0.94 10.68
C ARG A 70 -4.03 1.37 10.82
N PRO A 71 -3.75 2.68 11.03
CA PRO A 71 -2.44 3.15 11.45
C PRO A 71 -1.82 2.35 12.59
N GLY A 72 -0.50 2.19 12.56
CA GLY A 72 0.25 1.42 13.56
C GLY A 72 0.21 -0.09 13.33
N HIS A 73 -0.56 -0.58 12.36
CA HIS A 73 -0.55 -1.98 11.95
C HIS A 73 0.26 -2.16 10.66
N ARG A 74 0.55 -3.42 10.34
CA ARG A 74 1.23 -3.80 9.11
C ARG A 74 0.76 -5.16 8.63
N ARG A 75 0.72 -5.39 7.32
CA ARG A 75 0.37 -6.69 6.74
C ARG A 75 1.07 -6.95 5.40
N TRP A 76 1.22 -8.23 5.08
CA TRP A 76 1.53 -8.66 3.72
C TRP A 76 0.25 -8.75 2.89
N VAL A 77 0.34 -8.37 1.63
CA VAL A 77 -0.75 -8.45 0.64
C VAL A 77 -0.23 -9.06 -0.66
N GLN A 78 -1.15 -9.62 -1.45
CA GLN A 78 -0.85 -9.95 -2.84
C GLN A 78 -0.68 -8.67 -3.64
N PHE A 79 0.07 -8.71 -4.74
CA PHE A 79 0.33 -7.53 -5.55
C PHE A 79 -0.97 -6.83 -6.03
N ARG A 80 -1.98 -7.60 -6.43
CA ARG A 80 -3.31 -7.06 -6.81
C ARG A 80 -4.05 -6.33 -5.68
N ASP A 81 -3.71 -6.62 -4.44
CA ASP A 81 -4.31 -6.06 -3.22
C ASP A 81 -3.38 -5.01 -2.59
N TYR A 82 -2.30 -4.63 -3.29
CA TYR A 82 -1.35 -3.60 -2.87
C TYR A 82 -1.91 -2.21 -3.16
N PRO A 83 -2.07 -1.35 -2.15
CA PRO A 83 -2.68 -0.05 -2.36
C PRO A 83 -1.75 0.88 -3.15
N ALA A 84 -2.28 1.46 -4.22
CA ALA A 84 -1.72 2.68 -4.78
C ALA A 84 -1.98 3.82 -3.79
N VAL A 85 -0.93 4.31 -3.14
CA VAL A 85 -1.02 5.39 -2.15
C VAL A 85 -0.46 6.67 -2.76
N ALA A 86 -1.16 7.79 -2.59
CA ALA A 86 -0.66 9.12 -2.92
C ALA A 86 -1.33 10.14 -2.01
N ALA A 87 -0.56 11.07 -1.46
CA ALA A 87 -1.08 12.12 -0.60
C ALA A 87 -0.18 13.35 -0.63
N GLU A 88 -0.74 14.50 -0.24
CA GLU A 88 0.04 15.71 -0.02
C GLU A 88 0.92 15.57 1.23
N GLU A 89 1.89 16.48 1.39
CA GLU A 89 2.69 16.64 2.61
C GLU A 89 3.36 15.35 3.15
N CYS A 90 3.67 14.38 2.29
CA CYS A 90 4.28 13.11 2.67
C CYS A 90 3.43 12.24 3.63
N LEU A 91 2.11 12.41 3.59
CA LEU A 91 1.16 11.57 4.33
C LEU A 91 1.02 10.16 3.71
N ALA A 92 1.61 9.96 2.54
CA ALA A 92 1.85 8.66 1.92
C ALA A 92 3.35 8.50 1.59
N VAL A 93 3.92 7.34 1.88
CA VAL A 93 5.30 6.97 1.55
C VAL A 93 5.31 5.65 0.80
N GLN A 94 6.12 5.57 -0.24
CA GLN A 94 6.38 4.34 -0.98
C GLN A 94 7.85 3.94 -0.86
N ILE A 95 8.09 2.64 -0.75
CA ILE A 95 9.44 2.07 -0.69
C ILE A 95 9.58 0.91 -1.68
N MET A 96 10.82 0.69 -2.10
CA MET A 96 11.26 -0.52 -2.79
C MET A 96 12.53 -1.02 -2.12
N TYR A 97 12.49 -2.25 -1.60
CA TYR A 97 13.58 -2.87 -0.88
C TYR A 97 14.08 -4.10 -1.64
N ASN A 98 15.40 -4.19 -1.79
CA ASN A 98 16.09 -5.33 -2.37
C ASN A 98 16.52 -6.29 -1.26
N PRO A 99 15.86 -7.46 -1.12
CA PRO A 99 16.18 -8.40 -0.04
C PRO A 99 17.56 -9.06 -0.20
N LEU A 100 18.09 -9.14 -1.43
CA LEU A 100 19.41 -9.73 -1.68
C LEU A 100 20.54 -8.77 -1.29
N ALA A 101 20.43 -7.51 -1.67
CA ALA A 101 21.41 -6.47 -1.34
C ALA A 101 21.20 -5.88 0.06
N ARG A 102 20.06 -6.17 0.70
CA ARG A 102 19.61 -5.60 1.97
C ARG A 102 19.62 -4.08 1.96
N SER A 103 19.16 -3.49 0.87
CA SER A 103 19.20 -2.05 0.64
C SER A 103 17.88 -1.55 0.06
N PHE A 104 17.59 -0.28 0.32
CA PHE A 104 16.50 0.43 -0.33
C PHE A 104 16.94 0.93 -1.70
N GLU A 105 16.16 0.60 -2.71
CA GLU A 105 16.32 1.13 -4.06
C GLU A 105 15.48 2.41 -4.21
N HIS A 106 14.32 2.50 -3.56
CA HIS A 106 13.50 3.72 -3.47
C HIS A 106 12.91 3.90 -2.07
N VAL A 107 12.87 5.16 -1.61
CA VAL A 107 12.13 5.62 -0.42
C VAL A 107 11.70 7.06 -0.68
N GLU A 108 10.42 7.30 -0.88
CA GLU A 108 9.93 8.63 -1.24
C GLU A 108 8.49 8.89 -0.79
N CYS A 109 8.15 10.18 -0.66
CA CYS A 109 6.77 10.62 -0.48
C CYS A 109 5.99 10.32 -1.75
N ALA A 110 4.91 9.55 -1.63
CA ALA A 110 4.04 9.27 -2.77
C ALA A 110 3.11 10.48 -2.96
N THR A 111 3.39 11.30 -3.97
CA THR A 111 2.63 12.54 -4.24
C THR A 111 1.76 12.37 -5.48
N PRO A 112 0.58 13.03 -5.57
CA PRO A 112 -0.23 13.00 -6.78
C PRO A 112 0.51 13.72 -7.91
N ASN A 113 0.62 13.07 -9.08
CA ASN A 113 1.07 13.74 -10.30
C ASN A 113 -0.15 14.49 -10.89
N TYR A 114 -0.12 15.83 -10.83
CA TYR A 114 -1.12 16.70 -11.47
C TYR A 114 -0.67 17.16 -12.86
#